data_AF-D0E8X2-F1
#
_entry.id   AF-D0E8X2-F1
#
_cell.length_a   1.000
_cell.length_b   1.000
_cell.length_c   1.000
_cell.angle_alpha   90.00
_cell.angle_beta   90.00
_cell.angle_gamma   90.00
#
_symmetry.space_group_name_H-M   'P 1'
#
loop_
_entity.id
_entity.type
_entity.pdbx_description
1 polymer ?
#
loop_
_entity_poly.entity_id
_entity_poly.type
_entity_poly.pdbx_seq_one_letter_code
_entity_poly.pdbx_strand_id
1 'polypeptide(L)' 'NSLLTIIFIFIFIFLMIEMMISKRKIMIVLKSNNNEWKNNYPIINHSNIENNYMFMN' A
#
# COMPACT_ATOMS: atom_id res chain seq x y z
N ASN A 1 22.44 -19.59 15.65
CA ASN A 1 22.07 -19.05 14.31
C ASN A 1 20.65 -19.38 13.86
N SER A 2 20.14 -20.61 14.03
CA SER A 2 18.76 -20.96 13.61
C SER A 2 17.64 -20.35 14.46
N LEU A 3 17.83 -20.17 15.77
CA LEU A 3 16.81 -19.57 16.63
C LEU A 3 16.56 -18.09 16.27
N LEU A 4 17.63 -17.34 15.96
CA LEU A 4 17.55 -15.93 15.59
C LEU A 4 16.76 -15.73 14.30
N THR A 5 16.96 -16.59 13.30
CA THR A 5 16.20 -16.55 12.04
C THR A 5 14.72 -16.86 12.26
N ILE A 6 14.40 -17.79 13.15
CA ILE A 6 13.00 -18.13 13.49
C ILE A 6 12.33 -16.94 14.21
N ILE A 7 13.01 -16.36 15.20
CA ILE A 7 12.51 -15.18 15.92
C ILE A 7 12.33 -13.99 14.96
N PHE A 8 13.26 -13.77 14.04
CA PHE A 8 13.16 -12.73 13.02
C PHE A 8 11.92 -12.89 12.14
N ILE A 9 11.62 -14.12 11.70
CA ILE A 9 10.41 -14.40 10.91
C ILE A 9 9.15 -14.07 11.72
N PHE A 10 9.09 -14.42 13.01
CA PHE A 10 7.94 -14.07 13.85
C PHE A 10 7.78 -12.57 14.02
N ILE A 11 8.87 -11.84 14.31
CA ILE A 11 8.86 -10.37 14.41
C ILE A 11 8.37 -9.75 13.10
N PHE A 12 8.83 -10.26 11.96
CA PHE A 12 8.41 -9.80 10.65
C PHE A 12 6.91 -10.02 10.42
N ILE A 13 6.38 -11.20 10.79
CA ILE A 13 4.94 -11.49 10.69
C ILE A 13 4.13 -10.53 11.58
N PHE A 14 4.56 -10.28 12.82
CA PHE A 14 3.88 -9.35 13.71
C PHE A 14 3.88 -7.90 13.18
N LEU A 15 4.99 -7.44 12.61
CA LEU A 15 5.07 -6.13 11.95
C LEU A 15 4.11 -6.01 10.77
N MET A 16 3.96 -7.06 9.96
CA MET A 16 3.01 -7.08 8.85
C MET A 16 1.56 -6.99 9.35
N ILE A 17 1.21 -7.71 10.41
CA ILE A 17 -0.11 -7.66 11.05
C ILE A 17 -0.38 -6.26 11.63
N GLU A 18 0.60 -5.68 12.34
CA GLU A 18 0.50 -4.33 12.89
C GLU A 18 0.30 -3.28 11.79
N MET A 19 1.02 -3.38 10.67
CA MET A 19 0.83 -2.50 9.52
C MET A 19 -0.57 -2.62 8.91
N MET A 20 -1.13 -3.83 8.81
CA MET A 20 -2.49 -4.04 8.29
C MET A 20 -3.56 -3.39 9.20
N ILE A 21 -3.37 -3.43 10.52
CA ILE A 21 -4.33 -2.87 11.50
C ILE A 21 -4.19 -1.35 11.61
N SER A 22 -2.96 -0.83 11.73
CA SER A 22 -2.68 0.59 11.95
C SER A 22 -2.99 1.45 10.71
N LYS A 23 -2.73 0.93 9.51
CA LYS A 23 -2.93 1.69 8.25
C LYS A 23 -4.38 1.77 7.78
N ARG A 24 -5.35 1.06 8.40
CA ARG A 24 -6.79 1.29 8.16
C ARG A 24 -7.25 2.72 8.51
N LYS A 25 -6.46 3.50 9.28
CA LYS A 25 -6.72 4.92 9.57
C LYS A 25 -6.03 5.91 8.62
N ILE A 26 -5.02 5.49 7.85
CA ILE A 26 -4.30 6.38 6.93
C ILE A 26 -4.91 6.20 5.53
N MET A 27 -6.12 6.73 5.36
CA MET A 27 -6.77 6.88 4.06
C MET A 27 -6.37 8.21 3.41
N ILE A 28 -5.08 8.57 3.50
CA ILE A 28 -4.55 9.74 2.79
C ILE A 28 -4.09 9.22 1.44
N VAL A 29 -4.89 9.48 0.41
CA VAL A 29 -4.42 9.41 -0.97
C VAL A 29 -3.24 10.36 -1.08
N LEU A 30 -2.05 9.80 -1.31
CA LEU A 30 -0.83 10.61 -1.46
C LEU A 30 -1.01 11.49 -2.69
N LYS A 31 -0.86 12.82 -2.52
CA LYS A 31 -0.76 13.73 -3.67
C LYS A 31 0.55 13.43 -4.40
N SER A 32 0.44 12.62 -5.44
CA SER A 32 1.56 12.21 -6.28
C SER A 32 1.12 12.28 -7.75
N ASN A 33 2.05 12.67 -8.62
CA ASN A 33 1.83 12.70 -10.07
C ASN A 33 1.99 11.33 -10.73
N ASN A 34 2.36 10.30 -9.97
CA ASN A 34 2.40 8.93 -10.46
C ASN A 34 1.07 8.23 -10.14
N ASN A 35 0.38 7.76 -11.18
CA ASN A 35 -0.94 7.15 -11.06
C ASN A 35 -0.94 5.87 -10.21
N GLU A 36 0.17 5.15 -10.17
CA GLU A 36 0.36 3.96 -9.32
C GLU A 36 0.35 4.33 -7.82
N TRP A 37 0.95 5.47 -7.47
CA TRP A 37 1.06 5.95 -6.08
C TRP A 37 -0.15 6.81 -5.68
N LYS A 38 -0.89 7.32 -6.67
CA LYS A 38 -2.21 7.94 -6.49
C LYS A 38 -3.25 6.88 -6.11
N ASN A 39 -3.18 5.68 -6.68
CA ASN A 39 -4.05 4.56 -6.33
C ASN A 39 -3.41 3.68 -5.24
N ASN A 40 -2.94 4.30 -4.15
CA ASN A 40 -2.25 3.63 -3.04
C ASN A 40 -3.17 2.79 -2.11
N TYR A 41 -4.40 2.55 -2.54
CA TYR A 41 -5.43 1.82 -1.81
C TYR A 41 -5.97 0.66 -2.67
N PRO A 42 -6.50 -0.40 -2.05
CA PRO A 42 -7.07 -1.51 -2.80
C PRO A 42 -8.21 -1.00 -3.70
N ILE A 43 -8.03 -1.16 -5.01
CA ILE A 43 -9.01 -0.76 -6.00
C ILE A 43 -9.99 -1.92 -6.19
N ILE A 44 -11.27 -1.69 -5.86
CA ILE A 44 -12.32 -2.72 -5.99
C ILE A 44 -12.81 -2.82 -7.45
N ASN A 45 -12.68 -1.74 -8.22
CA ASN A 45 -13.18 -1.62 -9.60
C ASN A 45 -12.02 -1.40 -10.59
N HIS A 46 -12.30 -1.52 -11.89
CA HIS A 46 -11.33 -1.15 -12.92
C HIS A 46 -10.93 0.33 -12.77
N SER A 47 -9.64 0.60 -12.58
CA SER A 47 -9.08 1.96 -12.56
C SER A 47 -8.60 2.36 -13.96
N ASN A 48 -8.38 3.65 -14.21
CA ASN A 48 -7.86 4.18 -15.49
C ASN A 48 -8.77 3.89 -16.69
N ILE A 49 -10.10 3.99 -16.51
CA ILE A 49 -11.07 3.87 -17.61
C ILE A 49 -10.87 5.01 -18.63
N GLU A 50 -10.45 6.17 -18.15
CA GLU A 50 -10.12 7.33 -18.97
C GLU A 50 -8.59 7.50 -19.06
N ASN A 51 -8.10 7.95 -20.21
CA ASN A 51 -6.67 8.18 -20.38
C ASN A 51 -6.26 9.42 -19.55
N ASN A 52 -5.39 9.24 -18.55
CA ASN A 52 -4.92 10.32 -17.67
C ASN A 52 -4.35 11.53 -18.42
N TYR A 53 -3.86 11.35 -19.65
CA TYR A 53 -3.39 12.44 -20.51
C TYR A 53 -4.50 13.40 -20.97
N MET A 54 -5.77 12.97 -20.97
CA MET A 54 -6.89 13.85 -21.31
C MET A 54 -7.23 14.86 -20.20
N PHE A 55 -6.68 14.67 -18.99
CA PHE A 55 -6.83 15.57 -17.85
C PHE A 55 -5.62 16.51 -17.62
N MET A 56 -4.66 16.54 -18.54
CA MET A 56 -3.47 17.43 -18.47
C MET A 56 -3.72 18.83 -19.08
N ASN A 57 -4.97 19.31 -19.10
CA ASN A 57 -5.32 20.69 -19.43
C ASN A 57 -5.67 21.49 -18.18
#